data_AF-S6EMH2-F1
#
_entry.id   AF-S6EMH2-F1
#
_cell.length_a   1.000
_cell.length_b   1.000
_cell.length_c   1.000
_cell.angle_alpha   90.00
_cell.angle_beta   90.00
_cell.angle_gamma   90.00
#
_symmetry.space_group_name_H-M   'P 1'
#
loop_
_entity.id
_entity.type
_entity.pdbx_description
1 polymer ?
#
loop_
_entity_poly.entity_id
_entity_poly.type
_entity_poly.pdbx_seq_one_letter_code
_entity_poly.pdbx_strand_id
1 'polypeptide(L)' 'MGRMMKGLAAGMMVGAAVSIMVIPQLDRKTQRNIKRTGRKAMGMAEDAYDTLVGYVK' A
#
# COMPACT_ATOMS: atom_id res chain seq x y z
N MET A 1 -4.21 -19.66 3.36
CA MET A 1 -3.50 -18.39 3.65
C MET A 1 -2.18 -18.22 2.87
N GLY A 2 -1.22 -19.17 2.90
CA GLY A 2 0.11 -18.97 2.28
C GLY A 2 0.14 -18.60 0.78
N ARG A 3 -0.75 -19.16 -0.05
CA ARG A 3 -0.82 -18.84 -1.49
C ARG A 3 -1.36 -17.43 -1.77
N MET A 4 -2.35 -16.99 -0.97
CA MET A 4 -2.93 -15.66 -1.03
C MET A 4 -1.93 -14.60 -0.55
N MET A 5 -1.22 -14.88 0.54
CA MET A 5 -0.16 -14.02 1.09
C MET A 5 1.00 -13.87 0.10
N LYS A 6 1.40 -14.95 -0.60
CA LYS A 6 2.40 -14.89 -1.69
C LYS A 6 1.94 -14.01 -2.85
N GLY A 7 0.68 -14.12 -3.29
CA GLY A 7 0.13 -13.30 -4.36
C GLY A 7 0.07 -11.81 -3.99
N LEU A 8 -0.34 -11.52 -2.76
CA LEU A 8 -0.43 -10.16 -2.22
C LEU A 8 0.98 -9.54 -2.07
N ALA A 9 1.94 -10.30 -1.54
CA ALA A 9 3.34 -9.88 -1.42
C ALA A 9 3.98 -9.61 -2.78
N ALA A 10 3.72 -10.46 -3.78
CA ALA A 10 4.20 -10.25 -5.15
C ALA A 10 3.59 -8.98 -5.76
N GLY A 11 2.28 -8.76 -5.60
CA GLY A 11 1.61 -7.54 -6.06
C GLY A 11 2.13 -6.27 -5.39
N MET A 12 2.37 -6.32 -4.07
CA MET A 12 2.99 -5.23 -3.33
C MET A 12 4.42 -4.94 -3.81
N MET A 13 5.24 -5.95 -4.07
CA MET A 13 6.60 -5.75 -4.56
C MET A 13 6.62 -5.10 -5.95
N VAL A 14 5.75 -5.53 -6.86
CA VAL A 14 5.63 -4.91 -8.19
C VAL A 14 5.16 -3.46 -8.07
N GLY A 15 4.12 -3.21 -7.25
CA GLY A 15 3.62 -1.86 -7.01
C GLY A 15 4.65 -0.93 -6.37
N ALA A 16 5.45 -1.46 -5.42
CA ALA A 16 6.54 -0.74 -4.76
C ALA A 16 7.67 -0.40 -5.75
N ALA A 17 8.07 -1.35 -6.60
CA ALA A 17 9.11 -1.12 -7.59
C ALA A 17 8.70 -0.01 -8.59
N VAL A 18 7.47 -0.07 -9.11
CA VAL A 18 6.94 0.96 -10.02
C VAL A 18 6.89 2.33 -9.34
N SER A 19 6.40 2.38 -8.09
CA SER A 19 6.33 3.65 -7.37
C SER A 19 7.73 4.23 -7.07
N ILE A 20 8.72 3.42 -6.68
CA ILE A 20 10.11 3.86 -6.48
C ILE A 20 10.73 4.42 -7.77
N MET A 21 10.44 3.83 -8.93
CA MET A 21 10.96 4.31 -10.22
C MET A 21 10.37 5.66 -10.64
N VAL A 22 9.11 5.94 -10.28
CA VAL A 22 8.41 7.17 -10.68
C VAL A 22 8.64 8.30 -9.66
N ILE A 23 8.73 8.00 -8.36
CA ILE A 23 8.97 8.96 -7.24
C ILE A 23 10.08 10.01 -7.52
N PRO A 24 11.27 9.68 -8.06
CA PRO A 24 12.33 10.67 -8.27
C PRO A 24 12.01 11.69 -9.38
N GLN A 25 11.11 11.36 -10.31
CA GLN A 25 10.66 12.27 -11.37
C GLN A 25 9.48 13.16 -10.93
N LEU A 26 8.94 12.91 -9.72
CA LEU A 26 7.88 13.71 -9.14
C LEU A 26 8.44 14.89 -8.35
N ASP A 27 7.82 16.06 -8.50
CA ASP A 27 8.10 17.27 -7.72
C ASP A 27 8.16 17.02 -6.21
N ARG A 28 8.99 17.78 -5.49
CA ARG A 28 9.13 17.69 -4.02
C ARG A 28 7.78 17.85 -3.29
N LYS A 29 6.86 18.64 -3.85
CA LYS A 29 5.50 18.82 -3.31
C LYS A 29 4.70 17.51 -3.43
N THR A 30 4.81 16.83 -4.57
CA THR A 30 4.11 15.57 -4.82
C THR A 30 4.72 14.44 -4.01
N GLN A 31 6.03 14.37 -3.85
CA GLN A 31 6.67 13.40 -2.93
C GLN A 31 6.18 13.56 -1.48
N ARG A 32 6.08 14.79 -0.98
CA ARG A 32 5.53 15.08 0.36
C ARG A 32 4.06 14.65 0.46
N ASN A 33 3.27 14.88 -0.59
CA ASN A 33 1.88 14.44 -0.64
C ASN A 33 1.76 12.92 -0.67
N ILE A 34 2.53 12.23 -1.52
CA ILE A 34 2.58 10.76 -1.57
C ILE A 34 2.92 10.19 -0.20
N LYS A 35 3.88 10.77 0.52
CA LYS A 35 4.24 10.32 1.87
C LYS A 35 3.12 10.53 2.90
N ARG A 36 2.36 11.63 2.80
CA ARG A 36 1.19 11.90 3.65
C ARG A 36 0.01 10.98 3.31
N THR A 37 -0.27 10.80 2.03
CA THR A 37 -1.33 9.91 1.53
C THR A 37 -1.01 8.46 1.87
N GLY A 38 0.25 8.03 1.76
CA GLY A 38 0.68 6.69 2.16
C GLY A 38 0.41 6.38 3.63
N ARG A 39 0.66 7.34 4.55
CA ARG A 39 0.30 7.19 5.96
C ARG A 39 -1.22 7.07 6.18
N LYS A 40 -2.02 7.85 5.46
CA LYS A 40 -3.48 7.75 5.50
C LYS A 40 -3.98 6.42 4.93
N ALA A 41 -3.38 5.97 3.82
CA ALA A 41 -3.73 4.72 3.17
C ALA A 41 -3.40 3.50 4.04
N MET A 42 -2.29 3.53 4.80
CA MET A 42 -1.99 2.49 5.79
C MET A 42 -3.06 2.41 6.87
N GLY A 43 -3.44 3.54 7.48
CA GLY A 43 -4.51 3.54 8.49
C GLY A 43 -5.84 3.05 7.93
N MET A 44 -6.22 3.50 6.73
CA MET A 44 -7.42 3.00 6.05
C MET A 44 -7.34 1.51 5.71
N ALA A 45 -6.15 0.99 5.37
CA ALA A 45 -5.95 -0.42 5.09
C ALA A 45 -6.06 -1.27 6.36
N GLU A 46 -5.56 -0.78 7.50
CA GLU A 46 -5.75 -1.41 8.81
C GLU A 46 -7.24 -1.45 9.18
N ASP A 47 -7.94 -0.31 9.11
CA ASP A 47 -9.39 -0.24 9.40
C ASP A 47 -10.21 -1.19 8.51
N ALA A 48 -9.88 -1.24 7.21
CA ALA A 48 -10.54 -2.12 6.25
C ALA A 48 -10.19 -3.60 6.50
N TYR A 49 -8.96 -3.91 6.87
CA TYR A 49 -8.54 -5.29 7.16
C TYR A 49 -9.18 -5.78 8.45
N ASP A 50 -9.22 -4.97 9.51
CA ASP A 50 -9.91 -5.29 10.77
C ASP A 50 -11.41 -5.52 10.53
N THR A 51 -12.04 -4.68 9.69
CA THR A 51 -13.45 -4.86 9.31
C THR A 51 -13.66 -6.16 8.53
N LEU A 52 -12.83 -6.43 7.51
CA LEU A 52 -12.94 -7.64 6.69
C LEU A 52 -12.67 -8.91 7.48
N VAL A 53 -11.66 -8.92 8.35
CA VAL A 53 -11.34 -10.04 9.23
C VAL A 53 -12.42 -10.23 10.29
N GLY A 54 -12.99 -9.15 10.82
CA GLY A 54 -14.12 -9.19 11.74
C GLY A 54 -15.38 -9.78 11.12
N TYR A 55 -15.63 -9.52 9.82
CA TYR A 55 -16.75 -10.09 9.06
C TYR A 55 -16.55 -11.55 8.62
N VAL A 56 -15.30 -11.97 8.46
CA VAL A 56 -14.94 -13.32 8.01
C VAL A 56 -14.82 -14.32 9.18
N LYS A 57 -14.89 -13.85 10.42
CA LYS A 57 -14.85 -14.68 11.64
C LYS A 57 -16.24 -15.21 12.02
#